data_AF-A0A066Z6A3-F1
#
_entry.id   AF-A0A066Z6A3-F1
#
_cell.length_a   1.000
_cell.length_b   1.000
_cell.length_c   1.000
_cell.angle_alpha   90.00
_cell.angle_beta   90.00
_cell.angle_gamma   90.00
#
_symmetry.space_group_name_H-M   'P 1'
#
loop_
_entity.id
_entity.type
_entity.pdbx_description
1 polymer ?
#
loop_
_entity_poly.entity_id
_entity_poly.type
_entity_poly.pdbx_seq_one_letter_code
_entity_poly.pdbx_strand_id
1 'polypeptide(L)'
;MRGLELFGQEQPRNRLLHNASLAEARLAGEDVEGAAAAAHSAMDLSAHLDSQRARARLRVLHTGFGARDTSVAREVCGRVEDILSA
;
A
#
# COMPACT_ATOMS: atom_id res chain seq x y z
N MET A 1 28.26 -4.20 13.19
CA MET A 1 26.83 -4.04 12.88
C MET A 1 26.65 -2.78 12.03
N ARG A 2 26.62 -2.91 10.70
CA ARG A 2 26.33 -1.81 9.76
C ARG A 2 25.42 -2.40 8.70
N GLY A 3 24.15 -2.02 8.67
CA GLY A 3 23.23 -2.59 7.67
C GLY A 3 21.80 -2.04 7.71
N LEU A 4 21.38 -1.43 8.81
CA LEU A 4 20.00 -0.93 8.95
C LEU A 4 19.83 0.56 8.66
N GLU A 5 20.90 1.36 8.62
CA GLU A 5 20.80 2.82 8.48
C GLU A 5 21.01 3.36 7.05
N LEU A 6 21.41 2.52 6.09
CA LEU A 6 21.76 2.99 4.74
C LEU A 6 20.55 3.19 3.81
N PHE A 7 19.40 2.58 4.08
CA PHE A 7 18.37 2.40 3.05
C PHE A 7 17.06 3.18 3.25
N GLY A 8 17.04 4.15 4.16
CA GLY A 8 15.84 4.93 4.46
C GLY A 8 15.22 5.62 3.25
N GLN A 9 16.03 5.97 2.24
CA GLN A 9 15.60 6.55 0.96
C GLN A 9 15.89 5.66 -0.28
N GLU A 10 16.79 4.68 -0.18
CA GLU A 10 17.34 3.94 -1.33
C GLU A 10 16.55 2.69 -1.75
N GLN A 11 15.49 2.29 -1.04
CA GLN A 11 14.75 1.06 -1.34
C GLN A 11 13.23 1.30 -1.44
N PRO A 12 12.77 2.04 -2.46
CA PRO A 12 11.34 2.34 -2.67
C PRO A 12 10.47 1.09 -2.69
N ARG A 13 10.96 -0.01 -3.27
CA ARG A 13 10.27 -1.30 -3.28
C ARG A 13 10.05 -1.87 -1.87
N ASN A 14 11.06 -1.84 -1.01
CA ASN A 14 10.93 -2.40 0.34
C ASN A 14 10.00 -1.55 1.21
N ARG A 15 10.05 -0.22 1.06
CA ARG A 15 9.11 0.69 1.72
C ARG A 15 7.67 0.47 1.24
N LEU A 16 7.46 0.22 -0.05
CA LEU A 16 6.14 -0.11 -0.58
C LEU A 16 5.61 -1.40 0.04
N LEU A 17 6.43 -2.46 0.02
CA LEU A 17 6.04 -3.76 0.57
C LEU A 17 5.75 -3.67 2.08
N HIS A 18 6.53 -2.86 2.81
CA HIS A 18 6.32 -2.59 4.22
C HIS A 18 4.98 -1.87 4.47
N ASN A 19 4.73 -0.77 3.76
CA ASN A 19 3.49 -0.01 3.89
C ASN A 19 2.25 -0.83 3.50
N ALA A 20 2.34 -1.69 2.49
CA ALA A 20 1.27 -2.62 2.14
C ALA A 20 1.00 -3.62 3.28
N SER A 21 2.04 -4.23 3.87
CA SER A 21 1.87 -5.11 5.03
C SER A 21 1.28 -4.38 6.25
N LEU A 22 1.67 -3.12 6.47
CA LEU A 22 1.13 -2.30 7.55
C LEU A 22 -0.37 -2.00 7.34
N ALA A 23 -0.77 -1.66 6.11
CA ALA A 23 -2.16 -1.45 5.76
C ALA A 23 -3.01 -2.71 5.98
N GLU A 24 -2.52 -3.87 5.57
CA GLU A 24 -3.18 -5.17 5.81
C GLU A 24 -3.37 -5.45 7.30
N ALA A 25 -2.34 -5.23 8.12
CA ALA A 25 -2.40 -5.44 9.56
C ALA A 25 -3.40 -4.49 10.24
N ARG A 26 -3.44 -3.22 9.82
CA ARG A 26 -4.40 -2.23 10.34
C ARG A 26 -5.84 -2.55 9.94
N LEU A 27 -6.07 -2.98 8.70
CA LEU A 27 -7.39 -3.48 8.27
C LEU A 27 -7.84 -4.66 9.13
N ALA A 28 -6.96 -5.61 9.39
CA ALA A 28 -7.27 -6.75 10.26
C ALA A 28 -7.63 -6.32 11.70
N GLY A 29 -7.07 -5.21 12.17
CA GLY A 29 -7.41 -4.57 13.45
C GLY A 29 -8.54 -3.54 13.39
N GLU A 30 -9.30 -3.48 12.28
CA GLU A 30 -10.41 -2.53 12.05
C GLU A 30 -10.01 -1.04 12.05
N ASP A 31 -8.73 -0.73 12.03
CA ASP A 31 -8.19 0.63 11.85
C ASP A 31 -8.19 1.00 10.36
N VAL A 32 -9.36 1.36 9.83
CA VAL A 32 -9.55 1.66 8.40
C VAL A 32 -8.81 2.94 7.99
N GLU A 33 -8.84 3.98 8.83
CA GLU A 33 -8.16 5.26 8.59
C GLU A 33 -6.63 5.09 8.57
N GLY A 34 -6.07 4.41 9.59
CA GLY A 34 -4.65 4.14 9.63
C GLY A 34 -4.21 3.19 8.54
N ALA A 35 -5.05 2.23 8.14
CA ALA A 35 -4.78 1.41 6.98
C ALA A 35 -4.73 2.23 5.69
N ALA A 36 -5.66 3.17 5.50
CA ALA A 36 -5.70 4.02 4.32
C ALA A 36 -4.45 4.88 4.21
N ALA A 37 -3.99 5.49 5.30
CA ALA A 37 -2.74 6.27 5.32
C ALA A 37 -1.51 5.43 4.89
N ALA A 38 -1.43 4.18 5.34
CA ALA A 38 -0.37 3.25 4.92
C ALA A 38 -0.52 2.84 3.44
N ALA A 39 -1.76 2.62 2.97
CA ALA A 39 -2.03 2.29 1.58
C ALA A 39 -1.65 3.44 0.62
N HIS A 40 -1.96 4.69 0.96
CA HIS A 40 -1.52 5.87 0.20
C HIS A 40 0.00 5.95 0.11
N SER A 41 0.70 5.72 1.21
CA SER A 41 2.17 5.67 1.21
C SER A 41 2.72 4.57 0.29
N ALA A 42 2.06 3.41 0.21
CA ALA A 42 2.43 2.34 -0.71
C ALA A 42 2.15 2.71 -2.18
N MET A 43 1.03 3.38 -2.45
CA MET A 43 0.64 3.85 -3.79
C MET A 43 1.60 4.93 -4.32
N ASP A 44 1.99 5.89 -3.50
CA ASP A 44 2.92 6.94 -3.92
C ASP A 44 4.29 6.38 -4.30
N LEU A 45 4.73 5.32 -3.62
CA LEU A 45 5.96 4.60 -3.95
C LEU A 45 5.81 3.72 -5.21
N SER A 46 4.59 3.30 -5.58
CA SER A 46 4.37 2.41 -6.72
C SER A 46 4.46 3.15 -8.05
N ALA A 47 4.14 4.46 -8.07
CA ALA A 47 4.23 5.33 -9.24
C ALA A 47 5.65 5.40 -9.85
N HIS A 48 6.68 5.00 -9.09
CA HIS A 48 8.07 5.03 -9.53
C HIS A 48 8.65 3.62 -9.72
N LEU A 49 7.81 2.58 -9.68
CA LEU A 49 8.23 1.17 -9.70
C LEU A 49 7.45 0.38 -10.74
N ASP A 50 8.11 -0.02 -11.83
CA ASP A 50 7.60 -1.08 -12.69
C ASP A 50 7.88 -2.45 -12.04
N SER A 51 6.99 -2.87 -11.14
CA SER A 51 7.14 -4.13 -10.42
C SER A 51 5.83 -4.90 -10.31
N GLN A 52 5.79 -6.08 -10.93
CA GLN A 52 4.66 -7.02 -10.81
C GLN A 52 4.33 -7.38 -9.37
N ARG A 53 5.36 -7.48 -8.50
CA ARG A 53 5.15 -7.74 -7.07
C ARG A 53 4.47 -6.57 -6.35
N ALA A 54 4.80 -5.32 -6.72
CA ALA A 54 4.13 -4.15 -6.17
C ALA A 54 2.66 -4.10 -6.61
N ARG A 55 2.39 -4.33 -7.90
CA ARG A 55 1.01 -4.42 -8.44
C ARG A 55 0.20 -5.52 -7.75
N ALA A 56 0.79 -6.69 -7.50
CA ALA A 56 0.14 -7.78 -6.76
C ALA A 56 -0.23 -7.35 -5.33
N ARG A 57 0.64 -6.61 -4.63
CA ARG A 57 0.31 -6.08 -3.30
C ARG A 57 -0.82 -5.06 -3.33
N LEU A 58 -0.85 -4.18 -4.32
CA LEU A 58 -1.95 -3.22 -4.47
C LEU A 58 -3.28 -3.94 -4.71
N ARG A 59 -3.31 -5.03 -5.50
CA ARG A 59 -4.53 -5.85 -5.67
C ARG A 59 -5.03 -6.44 -4.35
N VAL A 60 -4.13 -6.90 -3.48
CA VAL A 60 -4.50 -7.40 -2.15
C VAL A 60 -5.14 -6.29 -1.32
N LEU A 61 -4.56 -5.09 -1.33
CA LEU A 61 -5.15 -3.93 -0.64
C LEU A 61 -6.54 -3.59 -1.21
N HIS A 62 -6.68 -3.55 -2.53
CA HIS A 62 -7.97 -3.30 -3.18
C HIS A 62 -9.05 -4.29 -2.71
N THR A 63 -8.74 -5.59 -2.67
CA THR A 63 -9.68 -6.59 -2.13
C THR A 63 -9.98 -6.37 -0.65
N GLY A 64 -8.98 -6.04 0.16
CA GLY A 64 -9.15 -5.80 1.59
C GLY A 64 -10.02 -4.58 1.91
N PHE A 65 -9.80 -3.46 1.22
CA PHE A 65 -10.63 -2.25 1.35
C PHE A 65 -12.00 -2.43 0.71
N GLY A 66 -12.13 -3.16 -0.40
CA GLY A 66 -13.40 -3.42 -1.07
C GLY A 66 -14.42 -4.18 -0.21
N ALA A 67 -13.97 -4.88 0.84
CA ALA A 67 -14.83 -5.50 1.83
C ALA A 67 -15.39 -4.52 2.89
N ARG A 68 -14.99 -3.24 2.86
CA ARG A 68 -15.38 -2.22 3.85
C ARG A 68 -16.31 -1.18 3.23
N ASP A 69 -17.45 -0.94 3.88
CA ASP A 69 -18.43 0.04 3.43
C ASP A 69 -18.17 1.45 4.01
N THR A 70 -17.04 2.06 3.62
CA THR A 70 -16.66 3.41 4.06
C THR A 70 -16.21 4.25 2.88
N SER A 71 -16.34 5.58 2.98
CA SER A 71 -15.87 6.51 1.94
C SER A 71 -14.37 6.36 1.68
N VAL A 72 -13.56 6.28 2.75
CA VAL A 72 -12.11 6.15 2.65
C VAL A 72 -11.69 4.84 1.96
N ALA A 73 -12.42 3.74 2.20
CA ALA A 73 -12.14 2.48 1.53
C ALA A 73 -12.44 2.55 0.02
N ARG A 74 -13.54 3.21 -0.36
CA ARG A 74 -13.88 3.43 -1.78
C ARG A 74 -12.84 4.31 -2.48
N GLU A 75 -12.35 5.36 -1.80
CA GLU A 75 -11.27 6.21 -2.31
C GLU A 75 -10.00 5.40 -2.57
N VAL A 76 -9.57 4.60 -1.58
CA VAL A 76 -8.38 3.75 -1.73
C VAL A 76 -8.54 2.76 -2.88
N CYS A 77 -9.70 2.11 -3.00
CA CYS A 77 -9.97 1.20 -4.12
C CYS A 77 -9.88 1.90 -5.48
N GLY A 78 -10.52 3.07 -5.63
CA GLY A 78 -10.48 3.84 -6.88
C GLY A 78 -9.04 4.21 -7.26
N ARG A 79 -8.25 4.72 -6.31
CA ARG A 79 -6.85 5.09 -6.58
C ARG A 79 -5.99 3.88 -6.93
N VAL A 80 -6.22 2.72 -6.30
CA VAL A 80 -5.52 1.48 -6.67
C VAL A 80 -5.89 1.05 -8.08
N GLU A 81 -7.17 1.12 -8.45
CA GLU A 81 -7.64 0.77 -9.79
C GLU A 81 -7.02 1.66 -10.88
N ASP A 82 -6.93 2.97 -10.63
CA ASP A 82 -6.26 3.93 -11.52
C ASP A 82 -4.79 3.53 -11.78
N ILE A 83 -4.05 3.20 -10.71
CA ILE A 83 -2.65 2.77 -10.80
C ILE A 83 -2.51 1.44 -11.54
N LEU A 84 -3.44 0.51 -11.33
CA LEU A 84 -3.40 -0.81 -11.95
C LEU A 84 -3.89 -0.82 -13.41
N SER A 85 -4.53 0.26 -13.86
CA SER A 85 -5.01 0.45 -15.23
C SER A 85 -4.04 1.27 -16.09
N ALA A 86 -3.12 1.99 -15.46
CA ALA A 86 -1.92 2.57 -16.08
C ALA A 86 -0.86 1.49 -16.37
#